data_AF-A0A7V9UPN4-F1
#
_entry.id   AF-A0A7V9UPN4-F1
#
_cell.length_a   1.000
_cell.length_b   1.000
_cell.length_c   1.000
_cell.angle_alpha   90.00
_cell.angle_beta   90.00
_cell.angle_gamma   90.00
#
_symmetry.space_group_name_H-M   'P 1'
#
loop_
_entity.id
_entity.type
_entity.pdbx_description
1 polymer ?
#
loop_
_entity_poly.entity_id
_entity_poly.type
_entity_poly.pdbx_seq_one_letter_code
_entity_poly.pdbx_strand_id
1 'polypeptide(L)'
;MIFSLITVSSLLLSEGIISTVKAQGRIEQRLVARARQVTGDTFPVFVKTPRGANVFARVTPRPDVLRAIDNGLTELFNIAHRKGYGARLGHSYYTIFIARADRTKDRSGAYSPDIAVTANQYAGSVYDQGGYIYAAGMVMEFNHCVFAIAEHDRDLQRISNVVRYEGEHLILYHNDRSLYSRTADHSKGGSHPILQ
;
A
#
# COMPACT_ATOMS: atom_id res chain seq x y z
N MET A 1 11.10 -60.33 0.07
CA MET A 1 10.33 -59.17 -0.43
C MET A 1 10.51 -58.02 0.57
N ILE A 2 11.27 -56.99 0.21
CA ILE A 2 11.44 -55.77 1.00
C ILE A 2 10.90 -54.64 0.12
N PHE A 3 9.83 -53.98 0.54
CA PHE A 3 9.30 -52.79 -0.13
C PHE A 3 9.95 -51.54 0.49
N SER A 4 10.77 -50.84 -0.30
CA SER A 4 11.18 -49.46 0.00
C SER A 4 10.01 -48.52 -0.24
N LEU A 5 9.58 -47.79 0.79
CA LEU A 5 8.79 -46.57 0.62
C LEU A 5 9.76 -45.40 0.39
N ILE A 6 9.74 -44.84 -0.82
CA ILE A 6 10.31 -43.52 -1.10
C ILE A 6 9.17 -42.51 -0.96
N THR A 7 9.19 -41.72 0.11
CA THR A 7 8.29 -40.60 0.30
C THR A 7 8.82 -39.41 -0.49
N VAL A 8 8.19 -39.08 -1.61
CA VAL A 8 8.48 -37.85 -2.36
C VAL A 8 7.70 -36.71 -1.71
N SER A 9 8.39 -35.91 -0.88
CA SER A 9 7.87 -34.64 -0.39
C SER A 9 7.96 -33.60 -1.51
N SER A 10 6.84 -33.32 -2.17
CA SER A 10 6.71 -32.22 -3.12
C SER A 10 6.55 -30.89 -2.37
N LEU A 11 7.63 -30.10 -2.32
CA LEU A 11 7.58 -28.67 -1.98
C LEU A 11 6.77 -27.94 -3.06
N LEU A 12 5.56 -27.47 -2.72
CA LEU A 12 4.82 -26.53 -3.55
C LEU A 12 5.40 -25.13 -3.33
N LEU A 13 6.32 -24.72 -4.21
CA LEU A 13 6.69 -23.32 -4.36
C LEU A 13 5.51 -22.58 -4.98
N SER A 14 4.81 -21.76 -4.20
CA SER A 14 3.74 -20.89 -4.70
C SER A 14 4.39 -19.74 -5.50
N GLU A 15 4.71 -19.99 -6.76
CA GLU A 15 5.07 -18.94 -7.70
C GLU A 15 3.82 -18.08 -7.95
N GLY A 16 3.85 -16.83 -7.49
CA GLY A 16 2.77 -15.88 -7.74
C GLY A 16 2.59 -15.68 -9.24
N ILE A 17 1.36 -15.80 -9.74
CA ILE A 17 1.05 -15.56 -11.14
C ILE A 17 1.24 -14.07 -11.44
N ILE A 18 2.30 -13.74 -12.17
CA ILE A 18 2.54 -12.40 -12.72
C ILE A 18 1.74 -12.28 -14.01
N SER A 19 0.83 -11.31 -14.08
CA SER A 19 0.05 -11.03 -15.30
C SER A 19 0.25 -9.59 -15.76
N THR A 20 0.16 -9.36 -17.08
CA THR A 20 0.18 -8.01 -17.62
C THR A 20 -1.14 -7.29 -17.37
N VAL A 21 -1.09 -5.99 -17.05
CA VAL A 21 -2.26 -5.16 -16.71
C VAL A 21 -3.31 -5.09 -17.84
N LYS A 22 -2.94 -5.38 -19.09
CA LYS A 22 -3.87 -5.37 -20.24
C LYS A 22 -4.99 -6.42 -20.14
N ALA A 23 -4.85 -7.45 -19.31
CA ALA A 23 -5.83 -8.52 -19.16
C ALA A 23 -6.93 -8.23 -18.10
N GLN A 24 -6.96 -7.03 -17.53
CA GLN A 24 -7.80 -6.73 -16.36
C GLN A 24 -9.15 -6.09 -16.68
N GLY A 25 -10.08 -6.22 -15.74
CA GLY A 25 -11.44 -5.70 -15.82
C GLY A 25 -11.54 -4.16 -15.78
N ARG A 26 -12.77 -3.66 -15.96
CA ARG A 26 -13.06 -2.21 -16.07
C ARG A 26 -12.74 -1.43 -14.80
N ILE A 27 -12.88 -2.04 -13.62
CA ILE A 27 -12.60 -1.38 -12.33
C ILE A 27 -11.09 -1.16 -12.21
N GLU A 28 -10.31 -2.20 -12.46
CA GLU A 28 -8.85 -2.17 -12.40
C GLU A 28 -8.27 -1.14 -13.37
N GLN A 29 -8.80 -1.05 -14.59
CA GLN A 29 -8.40 -0.03 -15.55
C GLN A 29 -8.62 1.40 -15.02
N ARG A 30 -9.74 1.66 -14.33
CA ARG A 30 -10.01 2.96 -13.70
C ARG A 30 -9.06 3.23 -12.53
N LEU A 31 -8.78 2.23 -11.70
CA LEU A 31 -7.85 2.36 -10.58
C LEU A 31 -6.44 2.67 -11.09
N VAL A 32 -5.98 1.98 -12.13
CA VAL A 32 -4.69 2.24 -12.78
C VAL A 32 -4.67 3.66 -13.35
N ALA A 33 -5.71 4.09 -14.07
CA ALA A 33 -5.77 5.46 -14.60
C ALA A 33 -5.69 6.52 -13.50
N ARG A 34 -6.37 6.30 -12.36
CA ARG A 34 -6.29 7.17 -11.19
C ARG A 34 -4.87 7.20 -10.62
N ALA A 35 -4.22 6.05 -10.46
CA ALA A 35 -2.84 5.99 -9.98
C ALA A 35 -1.88 6.75 -10.90
N ARG A 36 -2.03 6.61 -12.22
CA ARG A 36 -1.25 7.38 -13.21
C ARG A 36 -1.47 8.88 -13.07
N GLN A 37 -2.72 9.31 -12.86
CA GLN A 37 -3.04 10.72 -12.66
C GLN A 37 -2.38 11.29 -11.40
N VAL A 38 -2.35 10.51 -10.31
CA VAL A 38 -1.82 10.95 -9.01
C VAL A 38 -0.29 10.97 -8.98
N THR A 39 0.35 9.97 -9.58
CA THR A 39 1.80 9.72 -9.44
C THR A 39 2.61 10.07 -10.68
N GLY A 40 1.97 10.21 -11.85
CA GLY A 40 2.66 10.36 -13.14
C GLY A 40 3.31 9.07 -13.67
N ASP A 41 3.22 7.95 -12.94
CA ASP A 41 3.87 6.70 -13.30
C ASP A 41 3.06 5.84 -14.28
N THR A 42 3.69 4.76 -14.76
CA THR A 42 2.99 3.64 -15.40
C THR A 42 3.16 2.37 -14.58
N PHE A 43 2.11 1.54 -14.55
CA PHE A 43 2.09 0.30 -13.77
C PHE A 43 1.87 -0.88 -14.71
N PRO A 44 2.93 -1.43 -15.33
CA PRO A 44 2.81 -2.56 -16.25
C PRO A 44 2.66 -3.91 -15.52
N VAL A 45 3.07 -3.98 -14.25
CA VAL A 45 3.06 -5.22 -13.45
C VAL A 45 1.82 -5.28 -12.59
N PHE A 46 1.18 -6.45 -12.59
CA PHE A 46 0.21 -6.84 -11.59
C PHE A 46 0.61 -8.17 -10.95
N VAL A 47 0.52 -8.22 -9.63
CA VAL A 47 0.80 -9.38 -8.80
C VAL A 47 -0.10 -9.36 -7.56
N LYS A 48 -0.40 -10.52 -6.99
CA LYS A 48 -1.03 -10.62 -5.67
C LYS A 48 0.02 -10.90 -4.61
N THR A 49 -0.14 -10.30 -3.44
CA THR A 49 0.63 -10.72 -2.26
C THR A 49 0.26 -12.15 -1.86
N PRO A 50 1.10 -12.86 -1.07
CA PRO A 50 0.77 -14.18 -0.55
C PRO A 50 -0.59 -14.28 0.16
N ARG A 51 -1.04 -13.22 0.84
CA ARG A 51 -2.35 -13.17 1.52
C ARG A 51 -3.48 -12.59 0.66
N GLY A 52 -3.18 -12.19 -0.58
CA GLY A 52 -4.19 -11.91 -1.59
C GLY A 52 -4.51 -10.43 -1.84
N ALA A 53 -3.71 -9.49 -1.31
CA ALA A 53 -3.83 -8.09 -1.68
C ALA A 53 -3.38 -7.88 -3.13
N ASN A 54 -4.05 -6.99 -3.85
CA ASN A 54 -3.72 -6.66 -5.23
C ASN A 54 -2.58 -5.64 -5.26
N VAL A 55 -1.53 -5.90 -6.04
CA VAL A 55 -0.38 -5.00 -6.15
C VAL A 55 -0.13 -4.66 -7.62
N PHE A 56 -0.06 -3.36 -7.88
CA PHE A 56 0.30 -2.78 -9.16
C PHE A 56 1.63 -2.06 -9.03
N ALA A 57 2.58 -2.30 -9.94
CA ALA A 57 3.93 -1.77 -9.78
C ALA A 57 4.57 -1.38 -11.11
N ARG A 58 5.56 -0.48 -11.04
CA ARG A 58 6.42 -0.10 -12.17
C ARG A 58 7.32 -1.25 -12.62
N VAL A 59 7.87 -1.97 -11.64
CA VAL A 59 8.75 -3.13 -11.81
C VAL A 59 8.25 -4.27 -10.92
N THR A 60 8.67 -5.50 -11.19
CA THR A 60 8.27 -6.67 -10.40
C THR A 60 8.72 -6.51 -8.95
N PRO A 61 7.80 -6.42 -7.97
CA PRO A 61 8.16 -6.32 -6.57
C PRO A 61 8.87 -7.60 -6.12
N ARG A 62 9.89 -7.46 -5.29
CA ARG A 62 10.57 -8.60 -4.67
C ARG A 62 9.61 -9.34 -3.72
N PRO A 63 9.78 -10.67 -3.51
CA PRO A 63 8.90 -11.43 -2.62
C PRO A 63 8.88 -10.93 -1.16
N ASP A 64 9.98 -10.36 -0.67
CA ASP A 64 10.08 -9.76 0.66
C ASP A 64 9.24 -8.48 0.79
N VAL A 65 9.17 -7.66 -0.26
CA VAL A 65 8.29 -6.48 -0.33
C VAL A 65 6.82 -6.91 -0.27
N LEU A 66 6.42 -7.95 -1.02
CA LEU A 66 5.04 -8.44 -0.98
C LEU A 66 4.64 -8.96 0.42
N ARG A 67 5.57 -9.63 1.12
CA ARG A 67 5.35 -10.05 2.51
C ARG A 67 5.29 -8.87 3.48
N ALA A 68 6.08 -7.82 3.27
CA ALA A 68 6.02 -6.61 4.10
C ALA A 68 4.65 -5.91 3.97
N ILE A 69 4.07 -5.88 2.77
CA ILE A 69 2.71 -5.39 2.54
C ILE A 69 1.69 -6.21 3.37
N ASP A 70 1.76 -7.54 3.28
CA ASP A 70 0.89 -8.43 4.06
C ASP A 70 1.04 -8.24 5.57
N ASN A 71 2.27 -8.05 6.05
CA ASN A 71 2.55 -7.82 7.47
C ASN A 71 1.90 -6.51 7.95
N GLY A 72 2.07 -5.42 7.21
CA GLY A 72 1.46 -4.13 7.53
C GLY A 72 -0.07 -4.18 7.58
N LEU A 73 -0.70 -4.82 6.59
CA LEU A 73 -2.15 -5.02 6.56
C LEU A 73 -2.62 -5.92 7.72
N THR A 74 -1.90 -6.99 8.01
CA THR A 74 -2.26 -7.90 9.11
C THR A 74 -2.19 -7.21 10.46
N GLU A 75 -1.15 -6.41 10.69
CA GLU A 75 -1.02 -5.64 11.91
C GLU A 75 -2.16 -4.62 12.06
N LEU A 76 -2.47 -3.90 10.98
CA LEU A 76 -3.63 -3.01 10.92
C LEU A 76 -4.92 -3.73 11.28
N PHE A 77 -5.18 -4.90 10.69
CA PHE A 77 -6.41 -5.65 10.95
C PHE A 77 -6.50 -6.11 12.40
N ASN A 78 -5.38 -6.52 12.99
CA ASN A 78 -5.32 -6.88 14.41
C ASN A 78 -5.62 -5.68 15.31
N ILE A 79 -5.10 -4.49 14.99
CA ILE A 79 -5.41 -3.25 15.73
C ILE A 79 -6.89 -2.90 15.58
N ALA A 80 -7.41 -2.93 14.35
CA ALA A 80 -8.80 -2.63 14.06
C ALA A 80 -9.77 -3.57 14.80
N HIS A 81 -9.47 -4.86 14.83
CA HIS A 81 -10.24 -5.86 15.56
C HIS A 81 -10.29 -5.57 17.07
N ARG A 82 -9.15 -5.19 17.68
CA ARG A 82 -9.11 -4.79 19.10
C ARG A 82 -9.96 -3.55 19.40
N LYS A 83 -10.23 -2.70 18.40
CA LYS A 83 -11.14 -1.55 18.50
C LYS A 83 -12.60 -1.88 18.19
N GLY A 84 -12.92 -3.15 17.92
CA GLY A 84 -14.27 -3.58 17.57
C GLY A 84 -14.68 -3.21 16.13
N TYR A 85 -13.73 -2.83 15.27
CA TYR A 85 -13.99 -2.60 13.86
C TYR A 85 -14.10 -3.95 13.13
N GLY A 86 -14.95 -4.01 12.10
CA GLY A 86 -15.23 -5.25 11.36
C GLY A 86 -15.27 -5.09 9.85
N ALA A 87 -15.45 -3.87 9.34
CA ALA A 87 -15.48 -3.63 7.90
C ALA A 87 -14.06 -3.58 7.32
N ARG A 88 -13.89 -4.20 6.13
CA ARG A 88 -12.66 -4.17 5.32
C ARG A 88 -11.43 -4.82 5.97
N LEU A 89 -11.60 -5.81 6.84
CA LEU A 89 -10.50 -6.53 7.50
C LEU A 89 -9.98 -7.74 6.72
N GLY A 90 -9.72 -7.57 5.42
CA GLY A 90 -9.29 -8.66 4.55
C GLY A 90 -8.34 -8.16 3.47
N HIS A 91 -7.24 -8.89 3.26
CA HIS A 91 -6.18 -8.51 2.31
C HIS A 91 -6.73 -8.28 0.89
N SER A 92 -7.66 -9.13 0.44
CA SER A 92 -8.25 -9.04 -0.90
C SER A 92 -9.12 -7.80 -1.13
N TYR A 93 -9.45 -7.03 -0.08
CA TYR A 93 -10.12 -5.74 -0.27
C TYR A 93 -9.16 -4.67 -0.76
N TYR A 94 -7.85 -4.83 -0.56
CA TYR A 94 -6.87 -3.78 -0.77
C TYR A 94 -6.21 -3.87 -2.14
N THR A 95 -6.02 -2.68 -2.73
CA THR A 95 -5.24 -2.49 -3.95
C THR A 95 -4.13 -1.48 -3.69
N ILE A 96 -2.88 -1.92 -3.83
CA ILE A 96 -1.70 -1.11 -3.52
C ILE A 96 -0.94 -0.82 -4.81
N PHE A 97 -0.62 0.44 -5.03
CA PHE A 97 0.26 0.87 -6.11
C PHE A 97 1.67 1.14 -5.56
N ILE A 98 2.70 0.53 -6.15
CA ILE A 98 4.10 0.83 -5.84
C ILE A 98 4.64 1.75 -6.94
N ALA A 99 4.76 3.02 -6.60
CA ALA A 99 5.17 4.10 -7.48
C ALA A 99 6.64 4.46 -7.29
N ARG A 100 7.21 5.24 -8.21
CA ARG A 100 8.61 5.65 -8.18
C ARG A 100 8.87 6.50 -6.93
N ALA A 101 9.98 6.24 -6.26
CA ALA A 101 10.47 7.18 -5.26
C ALA A 101 11.10 8.40 -5.96
N ASP A 102 10.47 9.57 -5.82
CA ASP A 102 11.00 10.86 -6.31
C ASP A 102 11.96 11.50 -5.31
N ARG A 103 11.82 11.15 -4.03
CA ARG A 103 12.75 11.50 -2.96
C ARG A 103 13.07 10.24 -2.18
N THR A 104 14.35 10.05 -1.82
CA THR A 104 14.81 8.85 -1.07
C THR A 104 15.22 9.15 0.36
N LYS A 105 15.35 10.42 0.73
CA LYS A 105 15.79 10.86 2.05
C LYS A 105 14.90 11.95 2.61
N ASP A 106 14.69 11.94 3.92
CA ASP A 106 14.02 13.02 4.62
C ASP A 106 14.95 14.22 4.87
N ARG A 107 14.42 15.25 5.57
CA ARG A 107 15.17 16.47 5.91
C ARG A 107 16.39 16.24 6.81
N SER A 108 16.42 15.13 7.55
CA SER A 108 17.56 14.73 8.39
C SER A 108 18.60 13.88 7.64
N GLY A 109 18.32 13.55 6.37
CA GLY A 109 19.17 12.70 5.54
C GLY A 109 18.95 11.20 5.72
N ALA A 110 17.98 10.79 6.55
CA ALA A 110 17.63 9.40 6.76
C ALA A 110 16.82 8.85 5.58
N TYR A 111 16.91 7.54 5.34
CA TYR A 111 16.19 6.87 4.26
C TYR A 111 14.67 6.97 4.47
N SER A 112 14.02 7.66 3.55
CA SER A 112 12.58 7.94 3.58
C SER A 112 12.09 8.13 2.15
N PRO A 113 11.84 7.04 1.40
CA PRO A 113 11.30 7.13 0.06
C PRO A 113 9.90 7.76 0.06
N ASP A 114 9.68 8.68 -0.87
CA ASP A 114 8.41 9.37 -1.06
C ASP A 114 8.09 9.52 -2.55
N ILE A 115 6.79 9.50 -2.87
CA ILE A 115 6.22 9.84 -4.18
C ILE A 115 5.95 11.34 -4.25
N ALA A 116 6.19 11.96 -5.40
CA ALA A 116 5.68 13.30 -5.67
C ALA A 116 4.21 13.21 -6.08
N VAL A 117 3.32 13.90 -5.36
CA VAL A 117 1.89 13.97 -5.68
C VAL A 117 1.42 15.41 -5.68
N THR A 118 0.45 15.75 -6.52
CA THR A 118 -0.08 17.13 -6.61
C THR A 118 -0.57 17.61 -5.24
N ALA A 119 -0.20 18.83 -4.88
CA ALA A 119 -0.42 19.35 -3.52
C ALA A 119 -1.91 19.41 -3.16
N ASN A 120 -2.80 19.70 -4.11
CA ASN A 120 -4.25 19.73 -3.90
C ASN A 120 -4.65 20.45 -2.59
N GLN A 121 -5.15 19.72 -1.60
CA GLN A 121 -5.55 20.26 -0.29
C GLN A 121 -4.41 20.88 0.53
N TYR A 122 -3.16 20.63 0.16
CA TYR A 122 -1.96 21.19 0.78
C TYR A 122 -1.44 22.43 0.03
N ALA A 123 -2.11 22.89 -1.03
CA ALA A 123 -1.66 24.04 -1.83
C ALA A 123 -1.48 25.29 -0.95
N GLY A 124 -0.32 25.94 -1.05
CA GLY A 124 0.05 27.11 -0.25
C GLY A 124 0.44 26.83 1.21
N SER A 125 0.43 25.56 1.65
CA SER A 125 0.92 25.17 2.99
C SER A 125 2.44 24.98 3.02
N VAL A 126 3.00 24.77 4.22
CA VAL A 126 4.43 24.43 4.40
C VAL A 126 4.84 23.10 3.76
N TYR A 127 3.86 22.26 3.38
CA TYR A 127 4.10 21.00 2.69
C TYR A 127 4.18 21.19 1.17
N ASP A 128 3.61 22.27 0.63
CA ASP A 128 3.64 22.57 -0.80
C ASP A 128 5.08 22.88 -1.25
N GLN A 129 5.63 22.05 -2.12
CA GLN A 129 6.96 22.16 -2.70
C GLN A 129 6.93 22.75 -4.12
N GLY A 130 5.94 23.60 -4.42
CA GLY A 130 5.77 24.22 -5.73
C GLY A 130 4.78 23.46 -6.61
N GLY A 131 3.60 23.15 -6.06
CA GLY A 131 2.50 22.45 -6.71
C GLY A 131 2.41 20.95 -6.36
N TYR A 132 3.33 20.44 -5.55
CA TYR A 132 3.38 19.03 -5.16
C TYR A 132 3.82 18.86 -3.69
N ILE A 133 3.53 17.68 -3.14
CA ILE A 133 4.06 17.22 -1.85
C ILE A 133 4.86 15.93 -2.07
N TYR A 134 5.81 15.66 -1.18
CA TYR A 134 6.45 14.36 -1.06
C TYR A 134 5.76 13.56 0.03
N ALA A 135 5.12 12.45 -0.35
CA ALA A 135 4.40 11.59 0.58
C ALA A 135 4.93 10.15 0.52
N ALA A 136 5.08 9.50 1.67
CA ALA A 136 5.49 8.10 1.72
C ALA A 136 4.41 7.16 1.15
N GLY A 137 3.14 7.55 1.32
CA GLY A 137 1.98 6.93 0.72
C GLY A 137 0.83 7.94 0.55
N MET A 138 -0.21 7.52 -0.16
CA MET A 138 -1.40 8.34 -0.40
C MET A 138 -2.62 7.45 -0.70
N VAL A 139 -3.69 7.60 0.08
CA VAL A 139 -5.01 7.06 -0.26
C VAL A 139 -5.57 7.70 -1.53
N MET A 140 -6.04 6.87 -2.46
CA MET A 140 -6.54 7.32 -3.77
C MET A 140 -8.04 7.06 -3.98
N GLU A 141 -8.57 5.99 -3.39
CA GLU A 141 -9.99 5.62 -3.51
C GLU A 141 -10.42 4.78 -2.30
N PHE A 142 -11.57 5.08 -1.73
CA PHE A 142 -11.97 4.51 -0.45
C PHE A 142 -12.76 3.20 -0.58
N ASN A 143 -13.65 3.07 -1.57
CA ASN A 143 -14.56 1.92 -1.68
C ASN A 143 -13.83 0.61 -2.00
N HIS A 144 -12.73 0.69 -2.75
CA HIS A 144 -11.87 -0.45 -3.12
C HIS A 144 -10.55 -0.45 -2.36
N CYS A 145 -10.46 0.31 -1.25
CA CYS A 145 -9.31 0.35 -0.35
C CYS A 145 -7.99 0.55 -1.10
N VAL A 146 -7.91 1.62 -1.88
CA VAL A 146 -6.83 1.87 -2.82
C VAL A 146 -5.90 2.96 -2.32
N PHE A 147 -4.61 2.65 -2.28
CA PHE A 147 -3.57 3.63 -1.97
C PHE A 147 -2.29 3.35 -2.76
N ALA A 148 -1.43 4.36 -2.85
CA ALA A 148 -0.09 4.25 -3.40
C ALA A 148 0.96 4.36 -2.28
N ILE A 149 2.10 3.71 -2.48
CA ILE A 149 3.31 3.86 -1.66
C ILE A 149 4.52 4.08 -2.57
N ALA A 150 5.55 4.73 -2.03
CA ALA A 150 6.84 4.81 -2.72
C ALA A 150 7.53 3.44 -2.81
N GLU A 151 8.30 3.24 -3.87
CA GLU A 151 9.20 2.11 -4.01
C GLU A 151 10.31 2.15 -2.96
N HIS A 152 10.55 1.01 -2.31
CA HIS A 152 11.60 0.84 -1.30
C HIS A 152 12.54 -0.28 -1.72
N ASP A 153 13.84 -0.06 -1.58
CA ASP A 153 14.90 -1.02 -1.87
C ASP A 153 15.54 -1.64 -0.62
N ARG A 154 15.45 -0.99 0.55
CA ARG A 154 16.30 -1.31 1.72
C ARG A 154 15.59 -1.53 3.06
N ASP A 155 14.38 -0.97 3.26
CA ASP A 155 13.71 -1.00 4.57
C ASP A 155 12.30 -1.59 4.47
N LEU A 156 12.18 -2.89 4.79
CA LEU A 156 10.92 -3.64 4.78
C LEU A 156 9.98 -3.25 5.94
N GLN A 157 10.54 -2.83 7.08
CA GLN A 157 9.71 -2.39 8.19
C GLN A 157 9.00 -1.09 7.81
N ARG A 158 9.69 -0.19 7.13
CA ARG A 158 9.10 1.05 6.64
C ARG A 158 7.99 0.78 5.61
N ILE A 159 8.13 -0.20 4.73
CA ILE A 159 7.03 -0.63 3.82
C ILE A 159 5.81 -1.06 4.65
N SER A 160 6.02 -1.93 5.63
CA SER A 160 4.95 -2.44 6.50
C SER A 160 4.24 -1.29 7.24
N ASN A 161 5.01 -0.32 7.75
CA ASN A 161 4.49 0.86 8.45
C ASN A 161 3.66 1.74 7.51
N VAL A 162 4.16 2.10 6.33
CA VAL A 162 3.42 2.93 5.37
C VAL A 162 2.13 2.25 4.94
N VAL A 163 2.18 0.95 4.65
CA VAL A 163 0.99 0.15 4.32
C VAL A 163 -0.04 0.16 5.45
N ARG A 164 0.40 0.00 6.70
CA ARG A 164 -0.46 0.12 7.88
C ARG A 164 -1.10 1.51 7.93
N TYR A 165 -0.29 2.57 7.81
CA TYR A 165 -0.71 3.96 7.95
C TYR A 165 -1.73 4.40 6.91
N GLU A 166 -1.48 4.13 5.62
CA GLU A 166 -2.46 4.42 4.58
C GLU A 166 -3.74 3.57 4.78
N GLY A 167 -3.59 2.34 5.25
CA GLY A 167 -4.71 1.48 5.58
C GLY A 167 -5.54 1.97 6.78
N GLU A 168 -4.96 2.66 7.77
CA GLU A 168 -5.68 3.25 8.91
C GLU A 168 -6.78 4.21 8.42
N HIS A 169 -6.45 5.07 7.46
CA HIS A 169 -7.42 5.99 6.85
C HIS A 169 -8.61 5.25 6.24
N LEU A 170 -8.35 4.14 5.55
CA LEU A 170 -9.39 3.31 4.93
C LEU A 170 -10.24 2.59 5.98
N ILE A 171 -9.63 2.02 7.02
CA ILE A 171 -10.36 1.38 8.12
C ILE A 171 -11.26 2.40 8.83
N LEU A 172 -10.72 3.58 9.16
CA LEU A 172 -11.49 4.66 9.78
C LEU A 172 -12.62 5.13 8.87
N TYR A 173 -12.36 5.33 7.57
CA TYR A 173 -13.39 5.71 6.61
C TYR A 173 -14.60 4.76 6.65
N HIS A 174 -14.37 3.44 6.78
CA HIS A 174 -15.46 2.45 6.80
C HIS A 174 -16.06 2.13 8.17
N ASN A 175 -15.35 2.42 9.27
CA ASN A 175 -15.77 2.00 10.62
C ASN A 175 -15.97 3.17 11.60
N ASP A 176 -15.24 4.28 11.47
CA ASP A 176 -15.33 5.46 12.34
C ASP A 176 -15.12 6.76 11.56
N ARG A 177 -16.24 7.26 11.01
CA ARG A 177 -16.30 8.51 10.24
C ARG A 177 -15.90 9.75 11.01
N SER A 178 -16.16 9.75 12.32
CA SER A 178 -15.87 10.89 13.17
C SER A 178 -14.36 11.02 13.37
N LEU A 179 -13.71 9.92 13.73
CA LEU A 179 -12.26 9.89 13.86
C LEU A 179 -11.56 10.14 12.52
N TYR A 180 -12.01 9.50 11.43
CA TYR A 180 -11.50 9.78 10.08
C TYR A 180 -11.50 11.28 9.77
N SER A 181 -12.64 11.96 9.95
CA SER A 181 -12.76 13.39 9.61
C SER A 181 -11.83 14.29 10.43
N ARG A 182 -11.51 13.89 11.68
CA ARG A 182 -10.58 14.63 12.54
C ARG A 182 -9.12 14.41 12.18
N THR A 183 -8.78 13.30 11.55
CA THR A 183 -7.38 12.89 11.30
C THR A 183 -7.00 12.83 9.82
N ALA A 184 -7.93 13.06 8.90
CA ALA A 184 -7.68 13.01 7.46
C ALA A 184 -6.70 14.09 6.95
N ASP A 185 -6.63 15.22 7.65
CA ASP A 185 -5.75 16.35 7.30
C ASP A 185 -4.57 16.43 8.28
N HIS A 186 -3.42 15.94 7.83
CA HIS A 186 -2.18 15.96 8.60
C HIS A 186 -1.55 17.35 8.67
N SER A 187 -2.01 18.33 7.87
CA SER A 187 -1.45 19.68 7.91
C SER A 187 -1.70 20.40 9.23
N LYS A 188 -2.70 19.94 9.99
CA LYS A 188 -3.13 20.49 11.28
C LYS A 188 -2.47 19.82 12.49
N GLY A 189 -1.41 19.03 12.29
CA GLY A 189 -0.61 18.42 13.37
C GLY A 189 -0.96 16.98 13.73
N GLY A 190 -1.83 16.31 12.95
CA GLY A 190 -2.04 14.86 13.07
C GLY A 190 -0.88 14.07 12.46
N SER A 191 -0.50 12.95 13.06
CA SER A 191 0.52 12.04 12.51
C SER A 191 0.11 10.58 12.69
N HIS A 192 0.78 9.69 11.96
CA HIS A 192 0.64 8.25 12.15
C HIS A 192 1.56 7.74 13.26
N PRO A 193 1.21 6.64 13.95
CA PRO A 193 -0.06 5.89 13.84
C PRO A 193 -1.25 6.69 14.40
N ILE A 194 -2.39 6.62 13.71
CA ILE A 194 -3.68 7.11 14.19
C ILE A 194 -4.34 6.06 15.07
N LEU A 195 -4.25 4.79 14.65
CA LEU A 195 -4.76 3.66 15.41
C LEU A 195 -3.65 3.08 16.28
N GLN A 196 -3.70 3.39 17.58
CA GLN A 196 -2.93 2.72 18.63
C GLN A 196 -3.76 1.59 19.26
#